data_AF-A0A6N7EMG1-F1
#
_entry.id   AF-A0A6N7EMG1-F1
#
_cell.length_a   1.000
_cell.length_b   1.000
_cell.length_c   1.000
_cell.angle_alpha   90.00
_cell.angle_beta   90.00
_cell.angle_gamma   90.00
#
_symmetry.space_group_name_H-M   'P 1'
#
loop_
_entity.id
_entity.type
_entity.pdbx_description
1 polymer ?
#
loop_
_entity_poly.entity_id
_entity_poly.type
_entity_poly.pdbx_seq_one_letter_code
_entity_poly.pdbx_strand_id
1 'polypeptide(L)'
;MARRVPLESTAQADRDRFRTSRPGAAGRADRAQGSSQGHRRGVRRARIARTARRAEAGLARVIVLDASVIIAALNPREARHADAVEVLADPRHAPFLMHTINLAEVLVGAARAGRAAELAADLAGLGIVAAEPGEGEALALATLRVQTRLKMPDCCALEVAARHRAPLATLDGSLRDAARSRGLTTLP
;
A
#
# COMPACT_ATOMS: atom_id res chain seq x y z
N MET A 1 19.89 -47.18 -29.51
CA MET A 1 21.26 -47.07 -28.96
C MET A 1 21.59 -45.61 -28.75
N ALA A 2 21.58 -45.15 -27.50
CA ALA A 2 22.35 -44.01 -27.01
C ALA A 2 22.46 -44.21 -25.49
N ARG A 3 23.71 -44.15 -24.99
CA ARG A 3 24.12 -44.59 -23.65
C ARG A 3 24.04 -43.46 -22.62
N ARG A 4 23.94 -43.90 -21.35
CA ARG A 4 24.13 -43.25 -20.02
C ARG A 4 25.02 -41.98 -20.00
N VAL A 5 24.95 -41.05 -19.03
CA VAL A 5 25.14 -41.21 -17.57
C VAL A 5 24.63 -39.93 -16.84
N PRO A 6 24.10 -40.03 -15.59
CA PRO A 6 23.67 -38.91 -14.75
C PRO A 6 24.81 -38.33 -13.90
N LEU A 7 24.68 -37.07 -13.44
CA LEU A 7 25.54 -36.50 -12.41
C LEU A 7 24.68 -36.12 -11.18
N GLU A 8 24.75 -36.98 -10.17
CA GLU A 8 24.59 -36.59 -8.77
C GLU A 8 25.95 -36.13 -8.22
N SER A 9 25.96 -35.07 -7.43
CA SER A 9 26.96 -34.82 -6.37
C SER A 9 26.33 -33.80 -5.40
N THR A 10 25.79 -34.22 -4.25
CA THR A 10 26.46 -34.45 -2.96
C THR A 10 27.19 -33.23 -2.39
N ALA A 11 26.49 -32.47 -1.54
CA ALA A 11 27.09 -31.77 -0.41
C ALA A 11 26.10 -31.79 0.77
N GLN A 12 26.24 -32.86 1.56
CA GLN A 12 25.66 -33.05 2.88
C GLN A 12 26.52 -32.29 3.91
N ALA A 13 25.87 -31.81 4.97
CA ALA A 13 26.39 -31.56 6.34
C ALA A 13 26.81 -30.12 6.71
N ASP A 14 25.95 -29.44 7.49
CA ASP A 14 26.25 -29.09 8.89
C ASP A 14 24.93 -28.76 9.63
N ARG A 15 24.36 -29.75 10.35
CA ARG A 15 24.36 -29.90 11.82
C ARG A 15 23.57 -28.85 12.60
N ASP A 16 22.39 -29.29 13.01
CA ASP A 16 21.97 -29.38 14.42
C ASP A 16 22.64 -28.43 15.40
N ARG A 17 21.84 -27.46 15.89
CA ARG A 17 21.81 -27.06 17.30
C ARG A 17 20.57 -26.20 17.53
N PHE A 18 19.55 -26.77 18.17
CA PHE A 18 18.85 -26.20 19.33
C PHE A 18 17.58 -27.02 19.61
N ARG A 19 17.78 -28.10 20.37
CA ARG A 19 16.72 -28.83 21.09
C ARG A 19 17.22 -29.02 22.52
N THR A 20 16.43 -28.56 23.49
CA THR A 20 16.39 -28.84 24.95
C THR A 20 15.79 -27.57 25.60
N SER A 21 14.81 -27.56 26.52
CA SER A 21 14.11 -28.59 27.28
C SER A 21 12.82 -27.99 27.88
N ARG A 22 11.77 -28.82 28.06
CA ARG A 22 10.72 -28.66 29.10
C ARG A 22 11.14 -29.47 30.33
N PRO A 23 10.74 -29.13 31.57
CA PRO A 23 9.47 -29.62 32.17
C PRO A 23 8.76 -28.59 33.10
N GLY A 24 7.42 -28.54 33.21
CA GLY A 24 6.56 -29.21 34.23
C GLY A 24 6.25 -28.24 35.41
N ALA A 25 5.17 -28.21 36.18
CA ALA A 25 3.78 -28.68 36.17
C ALA A 25 3.06 -27.96 37.35
N ALA A 26 1.73 -27.78 37.25
CA ALA A 26 0.70 -27.64 38.30
C ALA A 26 0.79 -26.55 39.41
N GLY A 27 -0.32 -25.80 39.59
CA GLY A 27 -0.57 -25.02 40.82
C GLY A 27 -1.81 -24.11 40.81
N ARG A 28 -2.93 -24.68 41.25
CA ARG A 28 -4.15 -24.11 41.88
C ARG A 28 -4.63 -22.67 41.63
N ALA A 29 -5.94 -22.61 41.37
CA ALA A 29 -6.81 -21.45 41.42
C ALA A 29 -7.03 -20.94 42.86
N ASP A 30 -7.11 -19.62 43.00
CA ASP A 30 -7.85 -18.98 44.08
C ASP A 30 -8.52 -17.68 43.59
N ARG A 31 -9.68 -17.38 44.18
CA ARG A 31 -10.60 -16.30 43.80
C ARG A 31 -10.12 -14.94 44.30
N ALA A 32 -10.38 -13.88 43.53
CA ALA A 32 -10.74 -12.58 44.11
C ALA A 32 -11.51 -11.72 43.09
N GLN A 33 -12.74 -11.38 43.45
CA GLN A 33 -13.55 -10.34 42.83
C GLN A 33 -12.97 -8.96 43.20
N GLY A 34 -13.00 -8.00 42.26
CA GLY A 34 -12.55 -6.65 42.50
C GLY A 34 -12.95 -5.70 41.37
N SER A 35 -14.12 -5.09 41.52
CA SER A 35 -14.67 -4.01 40.71
C SER A 35 -13.75 -2.77 40.67
N SER A 36 -13.41 -2.29 39.47
CA SER A 36 -13.00 -0.90 39.21
C SER A 36 -13.28 -0.55 37.72
N GLN A 37 -14.46 -0.04 37.37
CA GLN A 37 -14.86 1.37 37.49
C GLN A 37 -14.16 2.30 36.47
N GLY A 38 -14.75 2.40 35.28
CA GLY A 38 -15.22 3.67 34.75
C GLY A 38 -14.27 4.64 34.05
N HIS A 39 -12.94 4.49 34.08
CA HIS A 39 -12.05 5.63 33.74
C HIS A 39 -11.17 5.51 32.48
N ARG A 40 -11.22 4.42 31.70
CA ARG A 40 -10.25 4.19 30.59
C ARG A 40 -10.80 4.33 29.16
N ARG A 41 -12.10 4.53 28.95
CA ARG A 41 -12.69 4.67 27.59
C ARG A 41 -12.78 6.10 27.07
N GLY A 42 -12.73 7.12 27.92
CA GLY A 42 -12.80 8.53 27.51
C GLY A 42 -11.53 9.07 26.83
N VAL A 43 -10.36 8.58 27.26
CA VAL A 43 -9.07 9.18 26.86
C VAL A 43 -8.63 8.76 25.44
N ARG A 44 -9.04 7.58 24.94
CA ARG A 44 -8.73 7.14 23.56
C ARG A 44 -9.55 7.88 22.50
N ARG A 45 -10.81 8.25 22.77
CA ARG A 45 -11.60 9.09 21.85
C ARG A 45 -11.04 10.50 21.71
N ALA A 46 -10.51 11.07 22.80
CA ALA A 46 -9.93 12.41 22.80
C ALA A 46 -8.57 12.53 22.07
N ARG A 47 -7.88 11.41 21.77
CA ARG A 47 -6.66 11.40 20.94
C ARG A 47 -6.97 11.26 19.45
N ILE A 48 -7.94 10.42 19.08
CA ILE A 48 -8.40 10.26 17.69
C ILE A 48 -9.11 11.53 17.18
N ALA A 49 -9.83 12.24 18.07
CA ALA A 49 -10.46 13.52 17.71
C ALA A 49 -9.46 14.68 17.54
N ARG A 50 -8.26 14.61 18.14
CA ARG A 50 -7.22 15.66 18.01
C ARG A 50 -6.42 15.55 16.70
N THR A 51 -6.28 14.36 16.11
CA THR A 51 -5.76 14.19 14.74
C THR A 51 -6.75 14.66 13.69
N ALA A 52 -8.05 14.43 13.91
CA ALA A 52 -9.11 14.92 13.02
C ALA A 52 -9.16 16.47 12.95
N ARG A 53 -8.89 17.18 14.06
CA ARG A 53 -8.94 18.66 14.11
C ARG A 53 -7.70 19.40 13.61
N ARG A 54 -6.57 18.73 13.35
CA ARG A 54 -5.41 19.36 12.68
C ARG A 54 -5.51 19.30 11.16
N ALA A 55 -6.27 18.33 10.64
CA ALA A 55 -6.58 18.22 9.21
C ALA A 55 -7.46 19.36 8.66
N GLU A 56 -8.16 20.09 9.54
CA GLU A 56 -8.95 21.28 9.15
C GLU A 56 -8.13 22.58 9.12
N ALA A 57 -6.90 22.61 9.65
CA ALA A 57 -6.12 23.85 9.84
C ALA A 57 -4.97 24.05 8.83
N GLY A 58 -5.10 23.44 7.65
CA GLY A 58 -4.18 23.57 6.52
C GLY A 58 -4.31 22.35 5.62
N LEU A 59 -5.32 22.32 4.74
CA LEU A 59 -5.66 21.18 3.90
C LEU A 59 -4.51 20.87 2.93
N ALA A 60 -3.54 20.09 3.38
CA ALA A 60 -2.68 19.33 2.48
C ALA A 60 -3.61 18.49 1.61
N ARG A 61 -3.70 18.83 0.32
CA ARG A 61 -4.53 18.10 -0.64
C ARG A 61 -3.87 16.74 -0.83
N VAL A 62 -4.50 15.71 -0.30
CA VAL A 62 -4.13 14.32 -0.58
C VAL A 62 -4.18 14.09 -2.09
N ILE A 63 -3.16 13.44 -2.65
CA ILE A 63 -3.13 13.00 -4.05
C ILE A 63 -3.16 11.49 -4.13
N VAL A 64 -3.94 10.98 -5.08
CA VAL A 64 -3.95 9.56 -5.40
C VAL A 64 -2.93 9.29 -6.50
N LEU A 65 -2.06 8.31 -6.29
CA LEU A 65 -1.06 7.90 -7.25
C LEU A 65 -1.50 6.62 -7.97
N ASP A 66 -1.41 6.65 -9.28
CA ASP A 66 -1.34 5.46 -10.12
C ASP A 66 0.06 4.81 -10.02
N ALA A 67 0.15 3.50 -10.28
CA ALA A 67 1.41 2.76 -10.27
C ALA A 67 2.40 3.31 -11.30
N SER A 68 1.92 3.81 -12.44
CA SER A 68 2.76 4.36 -13.50
C SER A 68 3.71 5.46 -13.02
N VAL A 69 3.25 6.34 -12.11
CA VAL A 69 4.05 7.43 -11.55
C VAL A 69 5.22 6.89 -10.74
N ILE A 70 4.98 5.94 -9.83
CA ILE A 70 6.05 5.37 -9.01
C ILE A 70 7.02 4.56 -9.88
N ILE A 71 6.50 3.76 -10.83
CA ILE A 71 7.35 2.96 -11.72
C ILE A 71 8.28 3.86 -12.56
N ALA A 72 7.78 4.99 -13.07
CA ALA A 72 8.58 5.97 -13.79
C ALA A 72 9.61 6.66 -12.87
N ALA A 73 9.20 7.08 -11.66
CA ALA A 73 10.11 7.68 -10.70
C ALA A 73 11.26 6.74 -10.28
N LEU A 74 11.02 5.43 -10.22
CA LEU A 74 12.04 4.44 -9.89
C LEU A 74 12.98 4.09 -11.05
N ASN A 75 12.65 4.48 -12.29
CA ASN A 75 13.44 4.17 -13.48
C ASN A 75 13.96 5.45 -14.16
N PRO A 76 15.23 5.83 -13.93
CA PRO A 76 15.83 7.02 -14.55
C PRO A 76 15.88 7.00 -16.09
N ARG A 77 15.63 5.85 -16.72
CA ARG A 77 15.57 5.70 -18.19
C ARG A 77 14.15 5.85 -18.75
N GLU A 78 13.15 5.95 -17.89
CA GLU A 78 11.76 6.17 -18.31
C GLU A 78 11.62 7.61 -18.82
N ALA A 79 10.94 7.80 -19.95
CA ALA A 79 10.92 9.09 -20.64
C ALA A 79 10.22 10.20 -19.84
N ARG A 80 9.28 9.82 -18.97
CA ARG A 80 8.52 10.67 -18.06
C ARG A 80 9.05 10.61 -16.62
N HIS A 81 10.27 10.10 -16.40
CA HIS A 81 10.91 10.05 -15.08
C HIS A 81 10.93 11.42 -14.40
N ALA A 82 11.30 12.47 -15.13
CA ALA A 82 11.37 13.84 -14.60
C ALA A 82 10.00 14.32 -14.09
N ASP A 83 8.93 14.11 -14.87
CA ASP A 83 7.58 14.49 -14.49
C ASP A 83 7.12 13.73 -13.23
N ALA A 84 7.41 12.43 -13.15
CA ALA A 84 7.06 11.62 -12.00
C ALA A 84 7.81 12.07 -10.72
N VAL A 85 9.10 12.40 -10.86
CA VAL A 85 9.90 12.95 -9.76
C VAL A 85 9.36 14.31 -9.32
N GLU A 86 8.99 15.19 -10.26
CA GLU A 86 8.42 16.51 -9.93
C GLU A 86 7.13 16.37 -9.11
N VAL A 87 6.25 15.45 -9.49
CA VAL A 87 5.00 15.18 -8.75
C VAL A 87 5.28 14.72 -7.33
N LEU A 88 6.23 13.81 -7.14
CA LEU A 88 6.58 13.27 -5.81
C LEU A 88 7.38 14.25 -4.96
N ALA A 89 8.16 15.15 -5.57
CA ALA A 89 9.03 16.09 -4.88
C ALA A 89 8.28 17.33 -4.36
N ASP A 90 7.12 17.67 -4.92
CA ASP A 90 6.34 18.82 -4.45
C ASP A 90 5.72 18.53 -3.07
N PRO A 91 6.15 19.22 -2.00
CA PRO A 91 5.64 18.96 -0.64
C PRO A 91 4.16 19.30 -0.48
N ARG A 92 3.56 20.08 -1.40
CA ARG A 92 2.12 20.38 -1.42
C ARG A 92 1.29 19.19 -1.84
N HIS A 93 1.91 18.17 -2.44
CA HIS A 93 1.24 16.98 -2.93
C HIS A 93 1.13 15.85 -1.91
N ALA A 94 1.95 15.87 -0.86
CA ALA A 94 1.90 14.90 0.22
C ALA A 94 0.81 15.25 1.25
N PRO A 95 0.14 14.25 1.87
CA PRO A 95 0.41 12.82 1.74
C PRO A 95 -0.21 12.18 0.49
N PHE A 96 0.35 11.05 0.07
CA PHE A 96 -0.09 10.31 -1.11
C PHE A 96 -0.87 9.05 -0.73
N LEU A 97 -1.91 8.74 -1.51
CA LEU A 97 -2.67 7.49 -1.41
C LEU A 97 -2.47 6.63 -2.64
N MET A 98 -2.42 5.32 -2.43
CA MET A 98 -2.46 4.32 -3.51
C MET A 98 -3.49 3.25 -3.19
N HIS A 99 -4.22 2.76 -4.18
CA HIS A 99 -4.96 1.53 -3.97
C HIS A 99 -3.97 0.35 -3.78
N THR A 100 -4.31 -0.62 -2.94
CA THR A 100 -3.44 -1.76 -2.61
C THR A 100 -2.99 -2.55 -3.85
N ILE A 101 -3.84 -2.65 -4.87
CA ILE A 101 -3.50 -3.28 -6.16
C ILE A 101 -2.40 -2.50 -6.91
N ASN A 102 -2.49 -1.17 -6.98
CA ASN A 102 -1.46 -0.36 -7.62
C ASN A 102 -0.14 -0.38 -6.83
N LEU A 103 -0.22 -0.39 -5.49
CA LEU A 103 0.96 -0.59 -4.65
C LEU A 103 1.59 -1.96 -4.91
N ALA A 104 0.79 -3.01 -5.05
CA ALA A 104 1.29 -4.35 -5.38
C ALA A 104 2.00 -4.35 -6.75
N GLU A 105 1.46 -3.69 -7.78
CA GLU A 105 2.10 -3.57 -9.09
C GLU A 105 3.51 -2.97 -9.02
N VAL A 106 3.67 -1.89 -8.26
CA VAL A 106 4.98 -1.27 -7.99
C VAL A 106 5.93 -2.27 -7.35
N LEU A 107 5.45 -3.02 -6.35
CA LEU A 107 6.28 -3.92 -5.55
C LEU A 107 6.66 -5.21 -6.28
N VAL A 108 5.98 -5.60 -7.37
CA VAL A 108 6.28 -6.86 -8.11
C VAL A 108 7.76 -6.95 -8.51
N GLY A 109 8.32 -5.86 -9.05
CA GLY A 109 9.72 -5.83 -9.48
C GLY A 109 10.69 -6.04 -8.32
N ALA A 110 10.44 -5.35 -7.20
CA ALA A 110 11.25 -5.49 -5.98
C ALA A 110 11.07 -6.86 -5.33
N ALA A 111 9.86 -7.44 -5.35
CA ALA A 111 9.58 -8.76 -4.82
C ALA A 111 10.39 -9.84 -5.54
N ARG A 112 10.48 -9.76 -6.88
CA ARG A 112 11.33 -10.67 -7.69
C ARG A 112 12.80 -10.59 -7.32
N ALA A 113 13.26 -9.43 -6.84
CA ALA A 113 14.62 -9.20 -6.38
C ALA A 113 14.83 -9.41 -4.87
N GLY A 114 13.81 -9.85 -4.12
CA GLY A 114 13.89 -10.04 -2.67
C GLY A 114 13.91 -8.73 -1.85
N ARG A 115 13.51 -7.59 -2.45
CA ARG A 115 13.59 -6.24 -1.85
C ARG A 115 12.23 -5.56 -1.64
N ALA A 116 11.12 -6.31 -1.68
CA ALA A 116 9.78 -5.71 -1.55
C ALA A 116 9.56 -4.99 -0.21
N ALA A 117 10.07 -5.53 0.90
CA ALA A 117 9.91 -4.91 2.22
C ALA A 117 10.70 -3.60 2.33
N GLU A 118 11.90 -3.55 1.76
CA GLU A 118 12.74 -2.35 1.69
C GLU A 118 12.03 -1.25 0.88
N LEU A 119 11.60 -1.58 -0.34
CA LEU A 119 10.88 -0.61 -1.18
C LEU A 119 9.57 -0.14 -0.52
N ALA A 120 8.82 -1.04 0.13
CA ALA A 120 7.60 -0.65 0.84
C ALA A 120 7.88 0.33 2.00
N ALA A 121 8.99 0.14 2.73
CA ALA A 121 9.40 1.06 3.78
C ALA A 121 9.84 2.42 3.22
N ASP A 122 10.56 2.44 2.10
CA ASP A 122 10.96 3.68 1.41
C ASP A 122 9.75 4.47 0.93
N LEU A 123 8.77 3.79 0.29
CA LEU A 123 7.52 4.43 -0.16
C LEU A 123 6.73 5.00 1.04
N ALA A 124 6.65 4.28 2.15
CA ALA A 124 6.03 4.79 3.37
C ALA A 124 6.77 6.01 3.95
N GLY A 125 8.11 6.01 3.87
CA GLY A 125 8.96 7.14 4.25
C GLY A 125 8.72 8.40 3.40
N LEU A 126 8.34 8.22 2.14
CA LEU A 126 7.90 9.31 1.24
C LEU A 126 6.44 9.76 1.48
N GLY A 127 5.75 9.17 2.46
CA GLY A 127 4.35 9.51 2.75
C GLY A 127 3.34 8.87 1.79
N ILE A 128 3.74 7.82 1.08
CA ILE A 128 2.85 7.02 0.23
C ILE A 128 2.26 5.90 1.08
N VAL A 129 0.93 5.91 1.24
CA VAL A 129 0.23 4.90 2.03
C VAL A 129 -0.87 4.23 1.22
N ALA A 130 -1.13 2.96 1.52
CA ALA A 130 -2.26 2.25 0.95
C ALA A 130 -3.57 2.89 1.43
N ALA A 131 -4.51 3.13 0.51
CA ALA A 131 -5.85 3.54 0.85
C ALA A 131 -6.59 2.38 1.52
N GLU A 132 -7.28 2.68 2.61
CA GLU A 132 -8.18 1.71 3.24
C GLU A 132 -9.32 1.34 2.25
N PRO A 133 -9.72 0.05 2.19
CA PRO A 133 -10.80 -0.38 1.32
C PRO A 133 -12.10 0.37 1.59
N GLY A 134 -12.77 0.80 0.52
CA GLY A 134 -14.08 1.46 0.62
C GLY A 134 -15.22 0.49 0.94
N GLU A 135 -16.30 1.01 1.54
CA GLU A 135 -17.54 0.25 1.62
C GLU A 135 -18.09 -0.01 0.21
N GLY A 136 -18.39 -1.26 -0.13
CA GLY A 136 -18.88 -1.62 -1.47
C GLY A 136 -17.85 -1.50 -2.60
N GLU A 137 -16.55 -1.40 -2.27
CA GLU A 137 -15.47 -1.19 -3.25
C GLU A 137 -15.53 -2.15 -4.44
N ALA A 138 -15.75 -3.45 -4.20
CA ALA A 138 -15.85 -4.43 -5.28
C ALA A 138 -16.95 -4.11 -6.31
N LEU A 139 -18.11 -3.64 -5.86
CA LEU A 139 -19.21 -3.26 -6.74
C LEU A 139 -18.90 -1.95 -7.50
N ALA A 140 -18.28 -0.99 -6.81
CA ALA A 140 -17.83 0.26 -7.43
C ALA A 140 -16.80 0.00 -8.53
N LEU A 141 -15.80 -0.85 -8.26
CA LEU A 141 -14.77 -1.26 -9.23
C LEU A 141 -15.38 -2.00 -10.43
N ALA A 142 -16.29 -2.94 -10.20
CA ALA A 142 -16.97 -3.65 -11.29
C ALA A 142 -17.77 -2.68 -12.18
N THR A 143 -18.45 -1.71 -11.58
CA THR A 143 -19.21 -0.69 -12.30
C THR A 143 -18.30 0.25 -13.09
N LEU A 144 -17.22 0.73 -12.47
CA LEU A 144 -16.20 1.55 -13.13
C LEU A 144 -15.59 0.80 -14.32
N ARG A 145 -15.30 -0.49 -14.18
CA ARG A 145 -14.74 -1.33 -15.24
C ARG A 145 -15.64 -1.40 -16.47
N VAL A 146 -16.95 -1.53 -16.28
CA VAL A 146 -17.94 -1.57 -17.37
C VAL A 146 -18.09 -0.20 -18.01
N GLN A 147 -18.17 0.86 -17.21
CA GLN A 147 -18.40 2.23 -17.68
C GLN A 147 -17.20 2.83 -18.43
N THR A 148 -15.98 2.54 -17.97
CA THR A 148 -14.75 3.13 -18.51
C THR A 148 -14.05 2.25 -19.52
N ARG A 149 -14.25 0.94 -19.45
CA ARG A 149 -13.47 -0.08 -20.14
C ARG A 149 -11.97 -0.10 -19.82
N LEU A 150 -11.50 0.66 -18.82
CA LEU A 150 -10.11 0.64 -18.35
C LEU A 150 -9.69 -0.71 -17.77
N LYS A 151 -8.40 -0.96 -17.57
CA LYS A 151 -7.96 -2.17 -16.86
C LYS A 151 -8.37 -2.08 -15.39
N MET A 152 -8.43 -3.22 -14.70
CA MET A 152 -8.83 -3.23 -13.28
C MET A 152 -7.91 -2.37 -12.40
N PRO A 153 -6.58 -2.39 -12.54
CA PRO A 153 -5.70 -1.53 -11.75
C PRO A 153 -5.95 -0.03 -11.95
N ASP A 154 -6.29 0.39 -13.17
CA ASP A 154 -6.66 1.78 -13.45
C ASP A 154 -7.99 2.14 -12.78
N CYS A 155 -8.95 1.20 -12.76
CA CYS A 155 -10.22 1.37 -12.04
C CYS A 155 -10.00 1.52 -10.54
N CYS A 156 -9.03 0.80 -9.97
CA CYS A 156 -8.64 0.89 -8.57
C CYS A 156 -8.11 2.28 -8.21
N ALA A 157 -7.17 2.83 -8.99
CA ALA A 157 -6.66 4.18 -8.78
C ALA A 157 -7.78 5.24 -8.94
N LEU A 158 -8.63 5.07 -9.95
CA LEU A 158 -9.76 5.97 -10.20
C LEU A 158 -10.81 5.95 -9.07
N GLU A 159 -11.10 4.77 -8.50
CA GLU A 159 -12.03 4.60 -7.38
C GLU A 159 -11.55 5.38 -6.16
N VAL A 160 -10.29 5.22 -5.77
CA VAL A 160 -9.71 5.93 -4.62
C VAL A 160 -9.76 7.43 -4.86
N ALA A 161 -9.38 7.90 -6.05
CA ALA A 161 -9.43 9.32 -6.38
C ALA A 161 -10.86 9.89 -6.30
N ALA A 162 -11.84 9.16 -6.82
CA ALA A 162 -13.24 9.57 -6.78
C ALA A 162 -13.79 9.59 -5.34
N ARG A 163 -13.54 8.53 -4.56
CA ARG A 163 -14.00 8.39 -3.18
C ARG A 163 -13.43 9.48 -2.27
N HIS A 164 -12.16 9.84 -2.46
CA HIS A 164 -11.49 10.87 -1.67
C HIS A 164 -11.63 12.29 -2.24
N ARG A 165 -12.25 12.44 -3.43
CA ARG A 165 -12.30 13.72 -4.19
C ARG A 165 -10.91 14.36 -4.33
N ALA A 166 -9.93 13.50 -4.56
CA ALA A 166 -8.52 13.87 -4.63
C ALA A 166 -8.05 13.95 -6.08
N PRO A 167 -7.04 14.78 -6.40
CA PRO A 167 -6.39 14.72 -7.70
C PRO A 167 -5.75 13.35 -7.93
N LEU A 168 -5.76 12.89 -9.18
CA LEU A 168 -5.13 11.65 -9.61
C LEU A 168 -3.84 11.97 -10.40
N ALA A 169 -2.70 11.52 -9.90
CA ALA A 169 -1.45 11.52 -10.67
C ALA A 169 -1.34 10.22 -11.47
N THR A 170 -1.15 10.36 -12.79
CA THR A 170 -1.01 9.21 -13.69
C THR A 170 -0.29 9.63 -14.97
N LEU A 171 0.58 8.75 -15.44
CA LEU A 171 1.24 8.88 -16.74
C LEU A 171 0.41 8.26 -17.88
N ASP A 172 -0.63 7.48 -17.57
CA ASP A 172 -1.53 6.87 -18.56
C ASP A 172 -2.56 7.88 -19.07
N GLY A 173 -2.62 8.05 -20.39
CA GLY A 173 -3.55 8.99 -21.04
C GLY A 173 -5.02 8.58 -20.88
N SER A 174 -5.32 7.28 -20.98
CA SER A 174 -6.70 6.78 -20.92
C SER A 174 -7.29 6.94 -19.52
N LEU A 175 -6.49 6.64 -18.48
CA LEU A 175 -6.89 6.85 -17.09
C LEU A 175 -7.05 8.34 -16.78
N ARG A 176 -6.15 9.20 -17.26
CA ARG A 176 -6.27 10.66 -17.12
C ARG A 176 -7.58 11.19 -17.71
N ASP A 177 -7.94 10.75 -18.90
CA ASP A 177 -9.17 11.17 -19.57
C ASP A 177 -10.42 10.64 -18.85
N ALA A 178 -10.38 9.39 -18.36
CA ALA A 178 -11.45 8.81 -17.56
C ALA A 178 -11.65 9.54 -16.21
N ALA A 179 -10.58 10.04 -15.58
CA ALA A 179 -10.65 10.83 -14.37
C ALA A 179 -11.23 12.24 -14.64
N ARG A 180 -10.75 12.90 -15.68
CA ARG A 180 -11.23 14.24 -16.08
C ARG A 180 -12.71 14.24 -16.47
N SER A 181 -13.17 13.23 -17.20
CA SER A 181 -14.61 13.07 -17.54
C SER A 181 -15.50 12.89 -16.31
N ARG A 182 -14.92 12.57 -15.14
CA ARG A 182 -15.58 12.46 -13.83
C ARG A 182 -15.38 13.69 -12.95
N GLY A 183 -14.81 14.77 -13.47
CA GLY A 183 -14.58 16.02 -12.74
C GLY A 183 -13.39 15.99 -11.78
N LEU A 184 -12.50 15.00 -11.89
CA LEU A 184 -11.28 14.94 -11.09
C LEU A 184 -10.17 15.79 -11.71
N THR A 185 -9.40 16.45 -10.85
CA THR A 185 -8.13 17.07 -11.24
C THR A 185 -7.11 15.96 -11.50
N THR A 186 -6.22 16.16 -12.47
CA THR A 186 -5.16 15.19 -12.78
C THR A 186 -3.80 15.85 -12.80
N LEU A 187 -2.79 15.13 -12.35
CA LEU A 187 -1.39 15.47 -12.51
C LEU A 187 -0.75 14.54 -13.54
N PRO A 188 0.35 14.94 -14.19
CA PRO A 188 1.22 14.00 -14.87
C PRO A 188 1.67 12.86 -13.95
#